data_AF-A0A192A7A6-F1
#
_entry.id   AF-A0A192A7A6-F1
#
_cell.length_a   1.000
_cell.length_b   1.000
_cell.length_c   1.000
_cell.angle_alpha   90.00
_cell.angle_beta   90.00
_cell.angle_gamma   90.00
#
_symmetry.space_group_name_H-M   'P 1'
#
loop_
_entity.id
_entity.type
_entity.pdbx_description
1 polymer ?
#
loop_
_entity_poly.entity_id
_entity_poly.type
_entity_poly.pdbx_seq_one_letter_code
_entity_poly.pdbx_strand_id
1 'polypeptide(L)'
;MFHNESVRGLEFQGLISADGPYITCKSRSGGVALGVCGLRKFAPVDPMNRPRNQGWWLVKYDNEPRLDLTDFSDSDVKQLSEAFGIALLPPHLLVAQQVRRDYFFKSRAGEALFAWVRAHPRLASQHARYDAYLPGWHSEAVASHE
;
A
#
# COMPACT_ATOMS: atom_id res chain seq x y z
N MET A 1 -12.00 -6.87 -3.91
CA MET A 1 -11.44 -5.53 -4.16
C MET A 1 -12.24 -4.54 -3.32
N PHE A 2 -11.58 -3.60 -2.65
CA PHE A 2 -12.22 -2.59 -1.81
C PHE A 2 -11.97 -1.16 -2.31
N HIS A 3 -10.87 -0.90 -3.03
CA HIS A 3 -10.53 0.42 -3.54
C HIS A 3 -9.92 0.32 -4.95
N ASN A 4 -10.08 1.37 -5.75
CA ASN A 4 -9.48 1.50 -7.07
C ASN A 4 -9.14 2.96 -7.34
N GLU A 5 -7.96 3.24 -7.89
CA GLU A 5 -7.54 4.58 -8.30
C GLU A 5 -6.71 4.47 -9.59
N SER A 6 -6.96 5.38 -10.53
CA SER A 6 -6.17 5.51 -11.75
C SER A 6 -5.15 6.64 -11.61
N VAL A 7 -3.86 6.32 -11.80
CA VAL A 7 -2.76 7.29 -11.78
C VAL A 7 -1.94 7.10 -13.04
N ARG A 8 -1.78 8.16 -13.85
CA ARG A 8 -1.15 8.12 -15.19
C ARG A 8 -1.74 7.04 -16.12
N GLY A 9 -3.05 6.79 -16.03
CA GLY A 9 -3.70 5.74 -16.84
C GLY A 9 -3.37 4.31 -16.40
N LEU A 10 -2.64 4.12 -15.29
CA LEU A 10 -2.44 2.83 -14.66
C LEU A 10 -3.46 2.63 -13.55
N GLU A 11 -4.09 1.46 -13.53
CA GLU A 11 -5.06 1.09 -12.51
C GLU A 11 -4.36 0.45 -11.31
N PHE A 12 -4.55 1.04 -10.13
CA PHE A 12 -4.10 0.51 -8.86
C PHE A 12 -5.30 0.02 -8.06
N GLN A 13 -5.22 -1.21 -7.54
CA GLN A 13 -6.33 -1.87 -6.87
C GLN A 13 -5.98 -2.22 -5.42
N GLY A 14 -6.86 -1.81 -4.51
CA GLY A 14 -6.91 -2.25 -3.12
C GLY A 14 -7.71 -3.55 -3.02
N LEU A 15 -7.09 -4.62 -2.52
CA LEU A 15 -7.74 -5.94 -2.39
C LEU A 15 -7.36 -6.64 -1.08
N ILE A 16 -8.16 -7.63 -0.68
CA ILE A 16 -7.85 -8.52 0.44
C ILE A 16 -7.18 -9.76 -0.14
N SER A 17 -5.95 -10.02 0.29
CA SER A 17 -5.14 -11.20 -0.02
C SER A 17 -5.22 -12.22 1.14
N ALA A 18 -4.54 -13.35 0.98
CA ALA A 18 -4.38 -14.36 2.02
C ALA A 18 -3.68 -13.81 3.28
N ASP A 19 -2.94 -12.72 3.17
CA ASP A 19 -2.13 -12.11 4.23
C ASP A 19 -2.56 -10.66 4.57
N GLY A 20 -3.80 -10.30 4.23
CA GLY A 20 -4.43 -9.03 4.59
C GLY A 20 -4.60 -8.06 3.41
N PRO A 21 -4.79 -6.74 3.68
CA PRO A 21 -4.99 -5.73 2.63
C PRO A 21 -3.74 -5.47 1.79
N TYR A 22 -3.91 -5.35 0.48
CA TYR A 22 -2.86 -5.19 -0.53
C TYR A 22 -3.18 -4.07 -1.51
N ILE A 23 -2.14 -3.42 -2.02
CA ILE A 23 -2.16 -2.64 -3.26
C ILE A 23 -1.52 -3.47 -4.37
N THR A 24 -2.14 -3.49 -5.55
CA THR A 24 -1.61 -4.17 -6.74
C THR A 24 -1.78 -3.30 -7.98
N CYS A 25 -0.89 -3.47 -8.97
CA CYS A 25 -1.02 -2.87 -10.30
C CYS A 25 -0.71 -3.93 -11.35
N LYS A 26 -1.75 -4.40 -12.06
CA LYS A 26 -1.62 -5.52 -13.02
C LYS A 26 -0.67 -5.19 -14.16
N SER A 27 -0.76 -3.99 -14.73
CA SER A 27 0.09 -3.52 -15.83
C SER A 27 1.58 -3.46 -15.47
N ARG A 28 1.92 -3.44 -14.18
CA ARG A 28 3.28 -3.43 -13.66
C ARG A 28 3.69 -4.76 -13.00
N SER A 29 2.83 -5.78 -13.06
CA SER A 29 3.07 -7.13 -12.53
C SER A 29 3.61 -7.15 -11.11
N GLY A 30 2.96 -6.42 -10.19
CA GLY A 30 3.40 -6.36 -8.81
C GLY A 30 2.31 -5.95 -7.83
N GLY A 31 2.65 -6.14 -6.55
CA GLY A 31 1.79 -5.80 -5.43
C GLY A 31 2.53 -5.92 -4.11
N VAL A 32 1.99 -5.29 -3.08
CA VAL A 32 2.57 -5.29 -1.75
C VAL A 32 1.48 -5.06 -0.70
N ALA A 33 1.67 -5.66 0.47
CA ALA A 33 0.79 -5.47 1.61
C ALA A 33 0.76 -3.99 2.03
N LEU A 34 -0.45 -3.49 2.24
CA LEU A 34 -0.68 -2.18 2.87
C LEU A 34 -0.27 -2.25 4.34
N GLY A 35 0.13 -1.12 4.94
CA GLY A 35 0.63 -1.05 6.32
C GLY A 35 2.14 -1.25 6.48
N VAL A 36 2.80 -1.93 5.54
CA VAL A 36 4.28 -2.03 5.51
C VAL A 36 4.91 -1.42 4.26
N CYS A 37 4.12 -1.14 3.23
CA CYS A 37 4.64 -0.52 2.02
C CYS A 37 4.94 0.97 2.19
N GLY A 38 5.74 1.53 1.29
CA GLY A 38 6.06 2.94 1.23
C GLY A 38 6.47 3.36 -0.18
N LEU A 39 6.46 4.65 -0.45
CA LEU A 39 6.90 5.23 -1.73
C LEU A 39 8.28 5.87 -1.51
N ARG A 40 9.29 5.42 -2.25
CA ARG A 40 10.66 5.90 -2.08
C ARG A 40 11.32 6.22 -3.41
N LYS A 41 12.07 7.32 -3.44
CA LYS A 41 12.91 7.71 -4.58
C LYS A 41 14.33 7.21 -4.37
N PHE A 42 14.77 6.22 -5.12
CA PHE A 42 16.12 5.64 -5.05
C PHE A 42 16.45 4.79 -6.29
N ALA A 43 17.69 4.31 -6.38
CA ALA A 43 18.13 3.31 -7.35
C ALA A 43 18.32 1.97 -6.63
N PRO A 44 17.37 1.03 -6.75
CA PRO A 44 17.51 -0.28 -6.13
C PRO A 44 18.65 -1.06 -6.77
N VAL A 45 19.35 -1.83 -5.94
CA VAL A 45 20.31 -2.84 -6.37
C VAL A 45 19.57 -4.17 -6.48
N ASP A 46 19.54 -4.74 -7.69
CA ASP A 46 19.07 -6.11 -7.91
C ASP A 46 20.00 -7.11 -7.18
N PRO A 47 19.49 -8.25 -6.65
CA PRO A 47 20.32 -9.38 -6.18
C PRO A 47 21.48 -9.78 -7.11
N MET A 48 21.34 -9.58 -8.43
CA MET A 48 22.35 -9.81 -9.47
C MET A 48 23.31 -8.63 -9.66
N ASN A 49 23.32 -7.66 -8.75
CA ASN A 49 24.07 -6.39 -8.81
C ASN A 49 23.82 -5.58 -10.09
N ARG A 50 22.64 -5.73 -10.70
CA ARG A 50 22.24 -4.91 -11.83
C ARG A 50 21.63 -3.60 -11.31
N PRO A 51 22.18 -2.43 -11.67
CA PRO A 51 21.59 -1.17 -11.28
C PRO A 51 20.21 -1.04 -11.93
N ARG A 52 19.20 -0.74 -11.11
CA ARG A 52 17.89 -0.31 -11.62
C ARG A 52 17.87 1.21 -11.75
N ASN A 53 16.92 1.70 -12.55
CA ASN A 53 16.74 3.13 -12.76
C ASN A 53 16.52 3.87 -11.43
N GLN A 54 17.23 4.98 -11.27
CA GLN A 54 16.95 5.96 -10.22
C GLN A 54 15.56 6.54 -10.45
N GLY A 55 14.69 6.46 -9.46
CA GLY A 55 13.34 7.02 -9.56
C GLY A 55 12.45 6.59 -8.41
N TRP A 56 11.15 6.78 -8.58
CA TRP A 56 10.18 6.34 -7.59
C TRP A 56 9.93 4.85 -7.67
N TRP A 57 9.74 4.25 -6.50
CA TRP A 57 9.40 2.85 -6.33
C TRP A 57 8.36 2.71 -5.24
N LEU A 58 7.40 1.82 -5.45
CA LEU A 58 6.66 1.26 -4.33
C LEU A 58 7.50 0.13 -3.74
N VAL A 59 7.78 0.22 -2.45
CA VAL A 59 8.62 -0.74 -1.73
C VAL A 59 7.83 -1.50 -0.68
N LYS A 60 8.30 -2.71 -0.36
CA LYS A 60 8.00 -3.36 0.92
C LYS A 60 9.00 -2.86 1.95
N TYR A 61 8.53 -2.55 3.15
CA TYR A 61 9.32 -1.92 4.21
C TYR A 61 9.93 -0.61 3.70
N ASP A 62 11.26 -0.48 3.75
CA ASP A 62 11.96 0.74 3.40
C ASP A 62 12.67 0.67 2.05
N ASN A 63 12.99 -0.51 1.53
CA ASN A 63 13.91 -0.64 0.39
C ASN A 63 13.69 -1.84 -0.54
N GLU A 64 12.79 -2.78 -0.26
CA GLU A 64 12.55 -3.90 -1.18
C GLU A 64 11.65 -3.43 -2.34
N PRO A 65 12.16 -3.25 -3.57
CA PRO A 65 11.35 -2.75 -4.68
C PRO A 65 10.27 -3.75 -5.08
N ARG A 66 9.02 -3.29 -5.18
CA ARG A 66 7.85 -4.11 -5.56
C ARG A 66 7.18 -3.62 -6.84
N LEU A 67 7.08 -2.31 -7.06
CA LEU A 67 6.60 -1.74 -8.32
C LEU A 67 7.55 -0.63 -8.77
N ASP A 68 7.95 -0.71 -10.04
CA ASP A 68 8.67 0.35 -10.74
C ASP A 68 7.72 1.50 -11.07
N LEU A 69 8.03 2.68 -10.52
CA LEU A 69 7.33 3.93 -10.75
C LEU A 69 8.33 5.00 -11.26
N THR A 70 9.42 4.59 -11.90
CA THR A 70 10.52 5.50 -12.30
C THR A 70 10.09 6.53 -13.34
N ASP A 71 8.98 6.30 -14.04
CA ASP A 71 8.31 7.23 -14.94
C ASP A 71 7.26 8.13 -14.28
N PHE A 72 7.03 7.99 -12.96
CA PHE A 72 6.13 8.84 -12.20
C PHE A 72 6.80 10.16 -11.80
N SER A 73 6.06 11.25 -11.92
CA SER A 73 6.41 12.54 -11.33
C SER A 73 6.13 12.55 -9.83
N ASP A 74 6.65 13.55 -9.13
CA ASP A 74 6.37 13.71 -7.69
C ASP A 74 4.87 13.96 -7.42
N SER A 75 4.14 14.59 -8.36
CA SER A 75 2.68 14.74 -8.25
C SER A 75 1.93 13.43 -8.43
N ASP A 76 2.37 12.56 -9.34
CA ASP A 76 1.74 11.25 -9.55
C ASP A 76 1.91 10.37 -8.31
N VAL A 77 3.11 10.39 -7.72
CA VAL A 77 3.40 9.66 -6.48
C VAL A 77 2.63 10.24 -5.30
N LYS A 78 2.49 11.56 -5.22
CA LYS A 78 1.65 12.20 -4.20
C LYS A 78 0.18 11.79 -4.34
N GLN A 79 -0.37 11.75 -5.55
CA GLN A 79 -1.73 11.26 -5.78
C GLN A 79 -1.89 9.82 -5.30
N LEU A 80 -0.95 8.93 -5.63
CA LEU A 80 -0.97 7.54 -5.19
C LEU A 80 -0.85 7.42 -3.67
N SER A 81 0.03 8.21 -3.05
CA SER A 81 0.20 8.33 -1.60
C SER A 81 -1.11 8.71 -0.91
N GLU A 82 -1.82 9.73 -1.40
CA GLU A 82 -3.08 10.22 -0.82
C GLU A 82 -4.25 9.25 -1.05
N ALA A 83 -4.30 8.61 -2.23
CA ALA A 83 -5.34 7.63 -2.55
C ALA A 83 -5.27 6.41 -1.63
N PHE A 84 -4.05 5.85 -1.47
CA PHE A 84 -3.84 4.60 -0.76
C PHE A 84 -3.32 4.75 0.67
N GLY A 85 -3.04 5.97 1.14
CA GLY A 85 -2.44 6.19 2.46
C GLY A 85 -1.06 5.55 2.59
N ILE A 86 -0.23 5.70 1.56
CA ILE A 86 1.12 5.11 1.52
C ILE A 86 2.15 6.20 1.83
N ALA A 87 2.91 6.02 2.91
CA ALA A 87 3.87 7.03 3.33
C ALA A 87 4.97 7.28 2.27
N LEU A 88 5.27 8.55 2.01
CA LEU A 88 6.48 8.98 1.30
C LEU A 88 7.68 8.80 2.24
N LEU A 89 8.64 7.96 1.84
CA LEU A 89 9.79 7.61 2.67
C LEU A 89 10.96 8.58 2.45
N PRO A 90 11.52 9.15 3.52
CA PRO A 90 12.72 9.98 3.41
C PRO A 90 13.93 9.15 2.93
N PRO A 91 14.92 9.74 2.26
CA PRO A 91 16.09 9.03 1.73
C PRO A 91 16.92 8.26 2.78
N HIS A 92 16.82 8.60 4.07
CA HIS A 92 17.68 8.03 5.12
C HIS A 92 16.94 7.71 6.43
N LEU A 93 15.62 7.85 6.49
CA LEU A 93 14.86 7.63 7.72
C LEU A 93 13.93 6.44 7.57
N LEU A 94 14.00 5.54 8.55
CA LEU A 94 13.03 4.47 8.69
C LEU A 94 11.72 5.08 9.19
N VAL A 95 10.63 4.79 8.48
CA VAL A 95 9.29 5.20 8.91
C VAL A 95 8.68 4.05 9.70
N ALA A 96 8.44 4.29 10.99
CA ALA A 96 7.84 3.32 11.89
C ALA A 96 6.53 2.76 11.32
N GLN A 97 6.29 1.46 11.53
CA GLN A 97 5.09 0.78 11.03
C GLN A 97 3.80 1.45 11.52
N GLN A 98 3.77 1.94 12.77
CA GLN A 98 2.62 2.66 13.32
C GLN A 98 2.26 3.90 12.48
N VAL A 99 3.26 4.67 12.03
CA VAL A 99 3.02 5.86 11.20
C VAL A 99 2.42 5.48 9.85
N ARG A 100 2.91 4.40 9.23
CA ARG A 100 2.38 3.88 7.96
C ARG A 100 0.93 3.42 8.11
N ARG A 101 0.65 2.73 9.22
CA ARG A 101 -0.68 2.25 9.59
C ARG A 101 -1.66 3.41 9.79
N ASP A 102 -1.28 4.40 10.60
CA ASP A 102 -2.11 5.58 10.86
C ASP A 102 -2.39 6.37 9.58
N TYR A 103 -1.40 6.45 8.68
CA TYR A 103 -1.56 7.11 7.39
C TYR A 103 -2.52 6.34 6.47
N PHE A 104 -2.44 5.01 6.48
CA PHE A 104 -3.38 4.15 5.74
C PHE A 104 -4.83 4.32 6.21
N PHE A 105 -5.08 4.23 7.52
CA PHE A 105 -6.46 4.27 8.04
C PHE A 105 -7.15 5.63 7.89
N LYS A 106 -6.38 6.71 7.67
CA LYS A 106 -6.90 8.06 7.37
C LYS A 106 -7.06 8.34 5.87
N SER A 107 -6.78 7.37 5.00
CA SER A 107 -6.82 7.54 3.55
C SER A 107 -8.14 7.10 2.93
N ARG A 108 -8.35 7.47 1.66
CA ARG A 108 -9.50 7.02 0.85
C ARG A 108 -9.56 5.49 0.75
N ALA A 109 -8.41 4.83 0.63
CA ALA A 109 -8.34 3.36 0.64
C ALA A 109 -8.67 2.77 2.02
N GLY A 110 -8.29 3.43 3.11
CA GLY A 110 -8.67 3.05 4.48
C GLY A 110 -10.18 3.13 4.68
N GLU A 111 -10.79 4.25 4.30
CA GLU A 111 -12.25 4.44 4.35
C GLU A 111 -12.98 3.38 3.50
N ALA A 112 -12.47 3.12 2.30
CA ALA A 112 -13.05 2.13 1.38
C ALA A 112 -12.88 0.69 1.91
N LEU A 113 -11.77 0.39 2.59
CA LEU A 113 -11.59 -0.88 3.31
C LEU A 113 -12.65 -1.03 4.40
N PHE A 114 -12.86 0.02 5.22
CA PHE A 114 -13.86 -0.02 6.28
C PHE A 114 -15.26 -0.24 5.69
N ALA A 115 -15.61 0.48 4.62
CA ALA A 115 -16.86 0.27 3.88
C ALA A 115 -17.01 -1.18 3.37
N TRP A 116 -15.93 -1.75 2.84
CA TRP A 116 -15.92 -3.14 2.37
C TRP A 116 -16.13 -4.14 3.51
N VAL A 117 -15.52 -3.93 4.69
CA VAL A 117 -15.71 -4.79 5.87
C VAL A 117 -17.17 -4.82 6.30
N ARG A 118 -17.85 -3.66 6.34
CA ARG A 118 -19.29 -3.62 6.69
C ARG A 118 -20.16 -4.33 5.67
N ALA A 119 -19.84 -4.19 4.39
CA ALA A 119 -20.59 -4.84 3.32
C ALA A 119 -20.35 -6.36 3.26
N HIS A 120 -19.22 -6.84 3.77
CA HIS A 120 -18.79 -8.24 3.66
C HIS A 120 -18.26 -8.82 4.99
N PRO A 121 -19.02 -8.75 6.10
CA PRO A 121 -18.48 -9.05 7.45
C PRO A 121 -17.99 -10.50 7.58
N ARG A 122 -18.67 -11.46 6.94
CA ARG A 122 -18.26 -12.87 6.94
C ARG A 122 -16.92 -13.07 6.23
N LEU A 123 -16.74 -12.46 5.05
CA LEU A 123 -15.49 -12.55 4.30
C LEU A 123 -14.37 -11.82 5.05
N ALA A 124 -14.64 -10.63 5.57
CA ALA A 124 -13.67 -9.87 6.36
C ALA A 124 -13.18 -10.67 7.58
N SER A 125 -14.09 -11.31 8.33
CA SER A 125 -13.75 -12.14 9.49
C SER A 125 -12.88 -13.34 9.13
N GLN A 126 -13.10 -13.99 7.98
CA GLN A 126 -12.26 -15.11 7.51
C GLN A 126 -10.80 -14.68 7.26
N HIS A 127 -10.62 -13.43 6.82
CA HIS A 127 -9.29 -12.86 6.57
C HIS A 127 -8.70 -12.14 7.79
N ALA A 128 -9.46 -11.91 8.86
CA ALA A 128 -9.04 -11.12 10.02
C ALA A 128 -7.83 -11.71 10.76
N ARG A 129 -7.66 -13.03 10.73
CA ARG A 129 -6.49 -13.73 11.32
C ARG A 129 -5.17 -13.44 10.60
N TYR A 130 -5.23 -12.77 9.46
CA TYR A 130 -4.08 -12.47 8.61
C TYR A 130 -3.83 -10.96 8.59
N ASP A 131 -3.24 -10.46 9.67
CA ASP A 131 -3.04 -9.03 9.91
C ASP A 131 -1.57 -8.65 10.12
N ALA A 132 -0.63 -9.56 9.84
CA ALA A 132 0.80 -9.37 10.10
C ALA A 132 1.38 -8.06 9.51
N TYR A 133 0.85 -7.61 8.37
CA TYR A 133 1.33 -6.41 7.69
C TYR A 133 0.49 -5.15 7.95
N LEU A 134 -0.74 -5.30 8.46
CA LEU A 134 -1.59 -4.19 8.88
C LEU A 134 -2.36 -4.59 10.15
N PRO A 135 -1.69 -4.68 11.31
CA PRO A 135 -2.29 -5.23 12.52
C PRO A 135 -3.54 -4.46 12.93
N GLY A 136 -4.60 -5.19 13.32
CA GLY A 136 -5.84 -4.58 13.77
C GLY A 136 -6.75 -4.00 12.67
N TRP A 137 -6.43 -4.16 11.38
CA TRP A 137 -7.25 -3.60 10.27
C TRP A 137 -8.72 -3.98 10.34
N HIS A 138 -9.01 -5.23 10.73
CA HIS A 138 -10.39 -5.71 10.87
C HIS A 138 -11.05 -5.11 12.12
N SER A 139 -10.35 -5.12 13.25
CA SER A 139 -10.88 -4.59 14.51
C SER A 139 -11.13 -3.08 14.44
N GLU A 140 -10.23 -2.31 13.82
CA GLU A 140 -10.40 -0.88 13.59
C GLU A 140 -11.59 -0.60 12.65
N ALA A 141 -11.75 -1.40 11.58
CA ALA A 141 -12.89 -1.28 10.68
C ALA A 141 -14.24 -1.59 11.37
N VAL A 142 -14.25 -2.53 12.33
CA VAL A 142 -15.42 -2.86 13.14
C VAL A 142 -15.66 -1.83 14.23
N ALA A 143 -14.62 -1.19 14.77
CA ALA A 143 -14.74 -0.15 15.80
C ALA A 143 -15.13 1.22 15.21
N SER A 144 -14.82 1.51 13.94
CA SER A 144 -15.24 2.75 13.25
C SER A 144 -16.76 2.85 13.00
N HIS A 145 -17.56 2.04 13.70
CA HIS A 145 -18.99 1.84 13.58
C HIS A 145 -19.76 2.20 14.85
N GLU A 146 -19.06 2.54 15.92
CA GLU A 146 -19.62 3.08 17.17
C GLU A 146 -19.47 4.61 17.19
#